data_AF-A0A1Q7FV73-F1
#
_entry.id   AF-A0A1Q7FV73-F1
#
_cell.length_a   1.000
_cell.length_b   1.000
_cell.length_c   1.000
_cell.angle_alpha   90.00
_cell.angle_beta   90.00
_cell.angle_gamma   90.00
#
_symmetry.space_group_name_H-M   'P 1'
#
loop_
_entity.id
_entity.type
_entity.pdbx_description
1 polymer ?
#
loop_
_entity_poly.entity_id
_entity_poly.type
_entity_poly.pdbx_seq_one_letter_code
_entity_poly.pdbx_strand_id
1 'polypeptide(L)'
;MSRMALVTAVLIALVTNPVAAAVPTFKTTRLYSEAEFAAAIKPYTDAIARNANDAEAYRWLGVAYFHLYRLYKYGFAPFAGGYGTKAVESLERSVQLSPEPAVMLTLAEVYMTIGGVDKYYGLTDRLIGLATPLPPK
;
A
#
# COMPACT_ATOMS: atom_id res chain seq x y z
N MET A 1 5.14 9.71 -43.14
CA MET A 1 4.06 9.29 -42.22
C MET A 1 4.64 8.29 -41.20
N SER A 2 5.21 8.72 -40.06
CA SER A 2 5.69 7.72 -39.06
C SER A 2 6.06 8.23 -37.66
N ARG A 3 5.56 9.39 -37.21
CA ARG A 3 5.77 9.85 -35.82
C ARG A 3 4.47 10.21 -35.10
N MET A 4 3.49 10.80 -35.80
CA MET A 4 2.17 11.04 -35.19
C MET A 4 1.43 9.75 -34.85
N ALA A 5 1.47 8.72 -35.69
CA ALA A 5 0.77 7.46 -35.43
C ALA A 5 1.30 6.71 -34.18
N LEU A 6 2.58 6.84 -33.86
CA LEU A 6 3.18 6.22 -32.67
C LEU A 6 2.75 6.96 -31.39
N VAL A 7 2.67 8.29 -31.44
CA VAL A 7 2.20 9.11 -30.31
C VAL A 7 0.71 8.87 -30.06
N THR A 8 -0.10 8.69 -31.10
CA THR A 8 -1.53 8.36 -30.93
C THR A 8 -1.74 6.96 -30.34
N ALA A 9 -0.91 5.97 -30.71
CA ALA A 9 -1.00 4.63 -30.13
C ALA A 9 -0.60 4.58 -28.64
N VAL A 10 0.35 5.41 -28.21
CA VAL A 10 0.73 5.54 -26.78
C VAL A 10 -0.33 6.29 -25.97
N LEU A 11 -1.02 7.27 -26.57
CA LEU A 11 -2.11 8.02 -25.92
C LEU A 11 -3.40 7.20 -25.75
N ILE A 12 -3.68 6.25 -26.65
CA ILE A 12 -4.87 5.39 -26.56
C ILE A 12 -4.71 4.28 -25.49
N ALA A 13 -3.48 3.92 -25.12
CA ALA A 13 -3.23 3.02 -23.98
C ALA A 13 -3.54 3.64 -22.61
N LEU A 14 -3.82 4.95 -22.55
CA LEU A 14 -4.00 5.69 -21.30
C LEU A 14 -5.46 5.77 -20.78
N VAL A 15 -6.46 5.24 -21.51
CA VAL A 15 -7.88 5.58 -21.22
C VAL A 15 -8.79 4.40 -20.84
N THR A 16 -8.27 3.19 -20.73
CA THR A 16 -9.01 2.12 -20.03
C THR A 16 -8.19 1.64 -18.86
N ASN A 17 -8.04 2.48 -17.83
CA ASN A 17 -7.70 1.95 -16.52
C ASN A 17 -8.99 1.23 -16.07
N PRO A 18 -9.04 -0.12 -16.11
CA PRO A 18 -10.23 -0.80 -15.61
C PRO A 18 -10.41 -0.33 -14.18
N VAL A 19 -11.59 0.19 -13.85
CA VAL A 19 -11.94 0.51 -12.47
C VAL A 19 -11.62 -0.73 -11.67
N ALA A 20 -10.59 -0.63 -10.81
CA ALA A 20 -10.18 -1.72 -9.94
C ALA A 20 -11.43 -2.18 -9.19
N ALA A 21 -11.79 -3.45 -9.35
CA ALA A 21 -12.92 -4.00 -8.64
C ALA A 21 -12.68 -3.82 -7.14
N ALA A 22 -13.64 -3.23 -6.42
CA ALA A 22 -13.48 -2.92 -5.01
C ALA A 22 -13.05 -4.17 -4.23
N VAL A 23 -11.91 -4.08 -3.55
CA VAL A 23 -11.41 -5.14 -2.67
C VAL A 23 -11.96 -4.94 -1.25
N PRO A 24 -12.22 -6.03 -0.49
CA PRO A 24 -12.75 -5.92 0.87
C PRO A 24 -11.73 -5.31 1.84
N THR A 25 -12.19 -4.58 2.85
CA THR A 25 -11.28 -4.05 3.89
C THR A 25 -10.67 -5.16 4.74
N PHE A 26 -9.41 -5.01 5.14
CA PHE A 26 -8.76 -5.99 6.01
C PHE A 26 -9.20 -5.81 7.47
N LYS A 27 -9.56 -6.90 8.15
CA LYS A 27 -10.02 -6.86 9.55
C LYS A 27 -8.82 -6.91 10.51
N THR A 28 -8.37 -5.75 10.97
CA THR A 28 -7.24 -5.60 11.92
C THR A 28 -7.59 -5.90 13.39
N THR A 29 -8.85 -6.16 13.71
CA THR A 29 -9.29 -6.51 15.08
C THR A 29 -9.19 -7.99 15.40
N ARG A 30 -8.76 -8.82 14.44
CA ARG A 30 -8.70 -10.27 14.55
C ARG A 30 -7.25 -10.78 14.63
N LEU A 31 -7.07 -11.86 15.39
CA LEU A 31 -5.88 -12.72 15.34
C LEU A 31 -6.05 -13.78 14.25
N TYR A 32 -5.01 -14.01 13.48
CA TYR A 32 -5.00 -14.97 12.38
C TYR A 32 -3.93 -16.04 12.65
N SER A 33 -4.29 -17.30 12.44
CA SER A 33 -3.31 -18.33 12.10
C SER A 33 -2.71 -18.06 10.72
N GLU A 34 -1.60 -18.71 10.40
CA GLU A 34 -0.94 -18.55 9.09
C GLU A 34 -1.86 -18.90 7.92
N ALA A 35 -2.61 -20.01 8.03
CA ALA A 35 -3.56 -20.43 7.01
C ALA A 35 -4.72 -19.45 6.83
N GLU A 36 -5.27 -18.92 7.93
CA GLU A 36 -6.33 -17.91 7.87
C GLU A 36 -5.81 -16.60 7.28
N PHE A 37 -4.57 -16.21 7.59
CA PHE A 37 -3.96 -15.02 7.01
C PHE A 37 -3.77 -15.17 5.50
N ALA A 38 -3.27 -16.33 5.04
CA ALA A 38 -3.13 -16.61 3.61
C ALA A 38 -4.48 -16.51 2.87
N ALA A 39 -5.55 -17.04 3.46
CA ALA A 39 -6.90 -16.88 2.91
C ALA A 39 -7.37 -15.42 2.93
N ALA A 40 -7.09 -14.68 4.01
CA ALA A 40 -7.53 -13.30 4.17
C ALA A 40 -6.87 -12.33 3.18
N ILE A 41 -5.62 -12.57 2.76
CA ILE A 41 -4.93 -11.72 1.78
C ILE A 41 -5.21 -12.09 0.32
N LYS A 42 -5.81 -13.26 0.07
CA LYS A 42 -6.10 -13.76 -1.29
C LYS A 42 -6.84 -12.76 -2.18
N PRO A 43 -7.87 -12.04 -1.71
CA PRO A 43 -8.56 -11.05 -2.54
C PRO A 43 -7.62 -9.95 -3.08
N TYR A 44 -6.63 -9.55 -2.29
CA TYR A 44 -5.66 -8.53 -2.67
C TYR A 44 -4.66 -9.07 -3.69
N THR A 45 -4.13 -10.28 -3.46
CA THR A 45 -3.20 -10.91 -4.41
C THR A 45 -3.87 -11.20 -5.74
N ASP A 46 -5.13 -11.65 -5.73
CA ASP A 46 -5.92 -11.88 -6.95
C ASP A 46 -6.24 -10.57 -7.69
N ALA A 47 -6.48 -9.47 -6.96
CA ALA A 47 -6.70 -8.15 -7.56
C ALA A 47 -5.43 -7.61 -8.23
N ILE A 48 -4.28 -7.69 -7.55
CA ILE A 48 -2.97 -7.31 -8.10
C ILE A 48 -2.61 -8.14 -9.34
N ALA A 49 -2.92 -9.45 -9.33
CA ALA A 49 -2.68 -10.32 -10.48
C ALA A 49 -3.54 -9.94 -11.71
N ARG A 50 -4.77 -9.47 -11.49
CA ARG A 50 -5.66 -9.00 -12.56
C ARG A 50 -5.33 -7.59 -13.03
N ASN A 51 -4.90 -6.72 -12.11
CA ASN A 51 -4.49 -5.35 -12.38
C ASN A 51 -3.29 -4.98 -11.49
N ALA A 52 -2.09 -4.97 -12.09
CA ALA A 52 -0.85 -4.61 -11.40
C ALA A 52 -0.75 -3.12 -11.00
N ASN A 53 -1.74 -2.30 -11.35
CA ASN A 53 -1.86 -0.89 -10.97
C ASN A 53 -3.04 -0.65 -9.99
N ASP A 54 -3.57 -1.70 -9.36
CA ASP A 54 -4.61 -1.58 -8.33
C ASP A 54 -4.03 -1.06 -7.00
N ALA A 55 -4.03 0.27 -6.84
CA ALA A 55 -3.49 0.95 -5.66
C ALA A 55 -4.18 0.51 -4.35
N GLU A 56 -5.47 0.18 -4.41
CA GLU A 56 -6.28 -0.18 -3.25
C GLU A 56 -5.98 -1.61 -2.78
N ALA A 57 -5.77 -2.54 -3.71
CA ALA A 57 -5.32 -3.89 -3.39
C ALA A 57 -3.93 -3.87 -2.73
N TYR A 58 -2.99 -3.07 -3.25
CA TYR A 58 -1.69 -2.86 -2.60
C TYR A 58 -1.81 -2.24 -1.21
N ARG A 59 -2.71 -1.27 -1.04
CA ARG A 59 -2.98 -0.65 0.26
C ARG A 59 -3.39 -1.68 1.30
N TRP A 60 -4.42 -2.49 1.00
CA TRP A 60 -4.92 -3.47 1.95
C TRP A 60 -3.97 -4.63 2.19
N LEU A 61 -3.24 -5.07 1.16
CA LEU A 61 -2.18 -6.07 1.33
C LEU A 61 -1.09 -5.57 2.29
N GLY A 62 -0.68 -4.30 2.14
CA GLY A 62 0.28 -3.65 3.01
C GLY A 62 -0.21 -3.52 4.45
N VAL A 63 -1.46 -3.09 4.66
CA VAL A 63 -2.11 -3.05 5.98
C VAL A 63 -2.16 -4.44 6.63
N ALA A 64 -2.50 -5.47 5.86
CA ALA A 64 -2.56 -6.84 6.34
C ALA A 64 -1.18 -7.34 6.81
N TYR A 65 -0.14 -7.15 6.00
CA TYR A 65 1.22 -7.50 6.41
C TYR A 65 1.69 -6.72 7.63
N PHE A 66 1.40 -5.41 7.69
CA PHE A 66 1.81 -4.58 8.81
C PHE A 66 1.14 -5.00 10.12
N HIS A 67 -0.15 -5.31 10.09
CA HIS A 67 -0.89 -5.83 11.25
C HIS A 67 -0.21 -7.08 11.84
N LEU A 68 0.10 -8.05 10.98
CA LEU A 68 0.73 -9.30 11.41
C LEU A 68 2.17 -9.09 11.89
N TYR A 69 2.91 -8.16 11.27
CA TYR A 69 4.24 -7.79 11.75
C TYR A 69 4.20 -7.12 13.13
N ARG A 70 3.20 -6.27 13.41
CA ARG A 70 3.01 -5.72 14.75
C ARG A 70 2.72 -6.82 15.77
N LEU A 71 1.83 -7.75 15.44
CA LEU A 71 1.54 -8.91 16.31
C LEU A 71 2.79 -9.77 16.54
N TYR A 72 3.64 -9.96 15.52
CA TYR A 72 4.93 -10.63 15.67
C TYR A 72 5.84 -9.95 16.69
N LYS A 73 5.95 -8.61 16.66
CA LYS A 73 6.75 -7.85 17.63
C LYS A 73 6.31 -8.06 19.08
N TYR A 74 5.04 -8.40 19.30
CA TYR A 74 4.49 -8.72 20.62
C TYR A 74 4.38 -10.23 20.88
N GLY A 75 4.87 -11.09 19.99
CA GLY A 75 4.88 -12.55 20.16
C GLY A 75 3.57 -13.28 19.80
N PHE A 76 2.59 -12.59 19.20
CA PHE A 76 1.29 -13.17 18.85
C PHE A 76 1.22 -13.80 17.45
N ALA A 77 2.19 -13.53 16.58
CA ALA A 77 2.23 -14.04 15.21
C ALA A 77 3.66 -14.45 14.81
N PRO A 78 4.21 -15.57 15.32
CA PRO A 78 5.60 -15.96 15.10
C PRO A 78 5.98 -16.16 13.62
N PHE A 79 5.01 -16.47 12.76
CA PHE A 79 5.19 -16.65 11.31
C PHE A 79 5.42 -15.32 10.56
N ALA A 80 5.20 -14.16 11.18
CA ALA A 80 5.15 -12.87 10.49
C ALA A 80 6.44 -12.01 10.62
N GLY A 81 7.57 -12.60 11.00
CA GLY A 81 8.82 -11.86 11.25
C GLY A 81 9.32 -11.00 10.08
N GLY A 82 9.13 -11.46 8.84
CA GLY A 82 9.52 -10.75 7.62
C GLY A 82 8.45 -9.81 7.03
N TYR A 83 7.28 -9.69 7.67
CA TYR A 83 6.14 -9.00 7.06
C TYR A 83 6.27 -7.47 7.09
N GLY A 84 7.16 -6.91 7.92
CA GLY A 84 7.48 -5.48 7.89
C GLY A 84 7.97 -5.02 6.51
N THR A 85 8.88 -5.77 5.89
CA THR A 85 9.39 -5.47 4.54
C THR A 85 8.29 -5.60 3.47
N LYS A 86 7.49 -6.67 3.53
CA LYS A 86 6.35 -6.87 2.61
C LYS A 86 5.30 -5.76 2.74
N ALA A 87 5.08 -5.25 3.95
CA ALA A 87 4.21 -4.12 4.20
C ALA A 87 4.74 -2.84 3.54
N VAL A 88 6.03 -2.55 3.70
CA VAL A 88 6.68 -1.42 3.02
C VAL A 88 6.53 -1.53 1.50
N GLU A 89 6.90 -2.66 0.90
CA GLU A 89 6.82 -2.86 -0.55
C GLU A 89 5.40 -2.60 -1.09
N SER A 90 4.39 -3.14 -0.40
CA SER A 90 2.99 -3.00 -0.81
C SER A 90 2.49 -1.56 -0.65
N LEU A 91 2.78 -0.92 0.49
CA LEU A 91 2.34 0.45 0.76
C LEU A 91 3.08 1.48 -0.09
N GLU A 92 4.39 1.32 -0.31
CA GLU A 92 5.16 2.15 -1.25
C GLU A 92 4.54 2.06 -2.66
N ARG A 93 4.20 0.85 -3.12
CA ARG A 93 3.56 0.66 -4.43
C ARG A 93 2.18 1.33 -4.50
N SER A 94 1.39 1.23 -3.44
CA SER A 94 0.11 1.94 -3.33
C SER A 94 0.30 3.46 -3.42
N VAL A 95 1.22 4.04 -2.64
CA VAL A 95 1.54 5.48 -2.63
C VAL A 95 2.10 5.97 -3.96
N GLN A 96 2.87 5.14 -4.68
CA GLN A 96 3.36 5.45 -6.03
C GLN A 96 2.21 5.57 -7.04
N LEU A 97 1.19 4.70 -6.93
CA LEU A 97 0.04 4.68 -7.82
C LEU A 97 -0.98 5.76 -7.47
N SER A 98 -1.26 5.94 -6.17
CA SER A 98 -2.12 7.00 -5.64
C SER A 98 -1.57 7.51 -4.30
N PRO A 99 -1.10 8.77 -4.23
CA PRO A 99 -0.47 9.33 -3.04
C PRO A 99 -1.48 9.79 -1.98
N GLU A 100 -2.27 8.85 -1.46
CA GLU A 100 -3.28 9.10 -0.43
C GLU A 100 -2.64 9.38 0.95
N PRO A 101 -2.97 10.50 1.63
CA PRO A 101 -2.38 10.85 2.92
C PRO A 101 -2.55 9.77 4.01
N ALA A 102 -3.70 9.09 4.05
CA ALA A 102 -3.94 8.01 5.01
C ALA A 102 -3.00 6.82 4.80
N VAL A 103 -2.66 6.51 3.54
CA VAL A 103 -1.72 5.42 3.20
C VAL A 103 -0.30 5.83 3.52
N MET A 104 0.07 7.08 3.24
CA MET A 104 1.36 7.63 3.62
C MET A 104 1.57 7.60 5.14
N LEU A 105 0.55 7.94 5.94
CA LEU A 105 0.63 7.84 7.40
C LEU A 105 0.86 6.40 7.87
N THR A 106 0.16 5.44 7.25
CA THR A 106 0.35 4.02 7.54
C THR A 106 1.78 3.59 7.18
N LEU A 107 2.28 3.98 6.00
CA LEU A 107 3.65 3.68 5.55
C LEU A 107 4.71 4.32 6.46
N ALA A 108 4.47 5.54 6.94
CA ALA A 108 5.33 6.20 7.93
C ALA A 108 5.40 5.40 9.23
N GLU A 109 4.26 4.88 9.72
CA GLU A 109 4.22 3.99 10.88
C GLU A 109 5.03 2.71 10.64
N VAL A 110 4.92 2.11 9.45
CA VAL A 110 5.71 0.93 9.10
C VAL A 110 7.20 1.25 9.14
N TYR A 111 7.64 2.35 8.52
CA TYR A 111 9.04 2.78 8.56
C TYR A 111 9.56 2.94 9.98
N MET A 112 8.83 3.62 10.85
CA MET A 112 9.20 3.74 12.27
C MET A 112 9.33 2.36 12.94
N THR A 113 8.38 1.47 12.68
CA THR A 113 8.34 0.13 13.30
C THR A 113 9.47 -0.78 12.84
N ILE A 114 9.96 -0.62 11.61
CA ILE A 114 11.09 -1.39 11.07
C ILE A 114 12.45 -0.69 11.23
N GLY A 115 12.48 0.52 11.80
CA GLY A 115 13.71 1.32 11.98
C GLY A 115 14.17 2.08 10.73
N GLY A 116 13.30 2.27 9.73
CA GLY A 116 13.55 3.04 8.51
C GLY A 116 13.46 4.55 8.72
N VAL A 117 14.25 5.10 9.65
CA VAL A 117 14.16 6.49 10.13
C VAL A 117 14.29 7.52 9.01
N ASP A 118 15.24 7.35 8.08
CA ASP A 118 15.42 8.30 6.96
C ASP A 118 14.19 8.34 6.04
N LYS A 119 13.62 7.16 5.75
CA LYS A 119 12.41 7.05 4.93
C LYS A 119 11.19 7.64 5.63
N TYR A 120 11.10 7.51 6.96
CA TYR A 120 10.07 8.15 7.75
C TYR A 120 10.11 9.67 7.60
N TYR A 121 11.26 10.30 7.84
CA TYR A 121 11.39 11.77 7.74
C TYR A 121 11.07 12.29 6.35
N GLY A 122 11.60 11.64 5.31
CA GLY A 122 11.30 12.03 3.92
C GLY A 122 9.81 11.91 3.57
N LEU A 123 9.11 10.91 4.11
CA LEU A 123 7.68 10.75 3.90
C LEU A 123 6.84 11.76 4.71
N THR A 124 7.26 12.09 5.94
CA THR A 124 6.56 13.11 6.74
C THR A 124 6.70 14.51 6.14
N ASP A 125 7.84 14.84 5.56
CA ASP A 125 8.03 16.11 4.85
C ASP A 125 7.07 16.21 3.65
N ARG A 126 6.94 15.11 2.90
CA ARG A 126 5.97 15.02 1.80
C ARG A 126 4.53 15.18 2.28
N LEU A 127 4.16 14.57 3.41
CA LEU A 127 2.83 14.71 4.02
C LEU A 127 2.54 16.15 4.46
N ILE A 128 3.50 16.83 5.09
CA ILE A 128 3.36 18.23 5.50
C ILE A 128 3.16 19.13 4.28
N GLY A 129 3.89 18.88 3.19
CA GLY A 129 3.72 19.61 1.93
C GLY A 129 2.34 19.43 1.27
N LEU A 130 1.61 18.34 1.58
CA LEU A 130 0.25 18.09 1.10
C LEU A 130 -0.83 18.68 2.02
N ALA A 131 -0.48 19.03 3.27
CA ALA A 131 -1.44 19.53 4.24
C ALA A 131 -1.81 20.99 3.94
N THR A 132 -3.10 21.31 4.00
CA THR A 132 -3.55 22.71 3.98
C THR A 132 -3.03 23.41 5.24
N PRO A 133 -2.33 24.55 5.12
CA PRO A 133 -1.86 25.30 6.28
C PRO A 133 -3.04 25.63 7.20
N LEU A 134 -2.84 25.43 8.51
CA LEU A 134 -3.84 25.89 9.47
C LEU A 134 -3.97 27.41 9.36
N PRO A 135 -5.19 27.96 9.30
CA PRO A 135 -5.36 29.41 9.31
C PRO A 135 -4.76 29.98 10.59
N PRO A 136 -4.11 31.16 10.54
CA PRO A 136 -3.64 31.83 11.73
C PRO A 136 -4.80 32.05 12.71
N LYS A 137 -4.52 31.91 14.00
CA LYS A 137 -5.48 32.17 15.08
C LYS A 137 -5.83 33.64 15.16
#